data_AF-A0A314L0V7-F1
#
_entry.id   AF-A0A314L0V7-F1
#
_cell.length_a   1.000
_cell.length_b   1.000
_cell.length_c   1.000
_cell.angle_alpha   90.00
_cell.angle_beta   90.00
_cell.angle_gamma   90.00
#
_symmetry.space_group_name_H-M   'P 1'
#
loop_
_entity.id
_entity.type
_entity.pdbx_description
1 polymer ?
#
loop_
_entity_poly.entity_id
_entity_poly.type
_entity_poly.pdbx_seq_one_letter_code
_entity_poly.pdbx_strand_id
1 'polypeptide(L)'
;MERATADIIPDCLIDKIVSYLSFDKTAQTSILSKAWLLAWLIHPKLEFSIHYYKDMNIVNKIMERYRDGKIPIDKFTFSILMSGSREVFLLIDKWLGIAVQNGVKDLVCTGFFRTLYPFPIFTIMTSKSLREL
;
A
#
# COMPACT_ATOMS: atom_id res chain seq x y z
N MET A 1 6.23 -44.47 -12.34
CA MET A 1 7.03 -43.30 -11.94
C MET A 1 6.09 -42.33 -11.26
N GLU A 2 6.09 -42.35 -9.93
CA GLU A 2 5.35 -41.41 -9.11
C GLU A 2 6.03 -40.05 -9.25
N ARG A 3 5.31 -39.07 -9.79
CA ARG A 3 5.82 -37.70 -9.92
C ARG A 3 5.89 -37.16 -8.50
N ALA A 4 7.09 -37.02 -7.95
CA ALA A 4 7.28 -36.41 -6.64
C ALA A 4 6.54 -35.06 -6.61
N THR A 5 5.52 -34.95 -5.78
CA THR A 5 4.81 -33.69 -5.46
C THR A 5 5.63 -32.83 -4.49
N ALA A 6 6.95 -33.04 -4.46
CA ALA A 6 7.87 -32.13 -3.82
C ALA A 6 7.81 -30.79 -4.59
N ASP A 7 7.77 -29.69 -3.85
CA ASP A 7 7.95 -28.29 -4.30
C ASP A 7 6.69 -27.41 -4.37
N ILE A 8 5.52 -27.85 -3.90
CA ILE A 8 4.38 -26.94 -3.70
C ILE A 8 4.39 -26.42 -2.25
N ILE A 9 4.89 -25.21 -2.06
CA ILE A 9 4.77 -24.49 -0.78
C ILE A 9 3.28 -24.21 -0.53
N PRO A 10 2.71 -24.63 0.61
CA PRO A 10 1.32 -24.33 0.97
C PRO A 10 1.07 -22.81 1.06
N ASP A 11 -0.13 -22.38 0.65
CA ASP A 11 -0.52 -20.95 0.65
C ASP A 11 -0.35 -20.30 2.03
N CYS A 12 -0.65 -21.02 3.12
CA CYS A 12 -0.47 -20.51 4.48
C CYS A 12 0.99 -20.19 4.84
N LEU A 13 1.96 -20.90 4.25
CA LEU A 13 3.38 -20.59 4.42
C LEU A 13 3.79 -19.40 3.55
N ILE A 14 3.22 -19.27 2.34
CA ILE A 14 3.41 -18.10 1.48
C ILE A 14 2.93 -16.85 2.22
N ASP A 15 1.71 -16.87 2.74
CA ASP A 15 1.13 -15.76 3.52
C ASP A 15 2.02 -15.38 4.70
N LYS A 16 2.53 -16.39 5.42
CA LYS A 16 3.43 -16.19 6.54
C LYS A 16 4.73 -15.52 6.09
N ILE A 17 5.39 -15.99 5.03
CA ILE A 17 6.62 -15.39 4.51
C ILE A 17 6.37 -13.96 4.05
N VAL A 18 5.34 -13.78 3.21
CA VAL A 18 4.92 -12.48 2.68
C VAL A 18 4.63 -11.49 3.80
N SER A 19 4.04 -11.91 4.92
CA SER A 19 3.75 -11.05 6.07
C SER A 19 4.99 -10.43 6.74
N TYR A 20 6.16 -11.06 6.58
CA TYR A 20 7.46 -10.59 7.07
C TYR A 20 8.24 -9.77 6.04
N LEU A 21 7.81 -9.74 4.78
CA LEU A 21 8.45 -8.98 3.71
C LEU A 21 7.85 -7.57 3.60
N SER A 22 8.65 -6.62 3.13
CA SER A 22 8.14 -5.30 2.72
C SER A 22 7.38 -5.41 1.41
N PHE A 23 6.53 -4.42 1.11
CA PHE A 23 5.70 -4.43 -0.09
C PHE A 23 6.49 -4.68 -1.39
N ASP A 24 7.63 -4.00 -1.56
CA ASP A 24 8.52 -4.16 -2.72
C ASP A 24 9.17 -5.54 -2.79
N LYS A 25 9.61 -6.09 -1.64
CA LYS A 25 10.19 -7.44 -1.59
C LYS A 25 9.13 -8.49 -1.93
N THR A 26 7.91 -8.33 -1.42
CA THR A 26 6.77 -9.16 -1.79
C THR A 26 6.49 -9.08 -3.30
N ALA A 27 6.56 -7.89 -3.90
CA ALA A 27 6.40 -7.72 -5.34
C ALA A 27 7.43 -8.52 -6.15
N GLN A 28 8.70 -8.55 -5.72
CA GLN A 28 9.76 -9.33 -6.38
C GLN A 28 9.49 -10.84 -6.31
N THR A 29 8.89 -11.34 -5.22
CA THR A 29 8.54 -12.76 -5.09
C THR A 29 7.38 -13.20 -5.98
N SER A 30 6.62 -12.26 -6.57
CA SER A 30 5.46 -12.57 -7.41
C SER A 30 5.77 -13.42 -8.65
N ILE A 31 7.03 -13.44 -9.10
CA ILE A 31 7.46 -14.24 -10.26
C ILE A 31 7.63 -15.73 -9.94
N LEU A 32 7.63 -16.11 -8.65
CA LEU A 32 7.90 -17.48 -8.22
C LEU A 32 6.72 -18.42 -8.54
N SER A 33 5.49 -17.96 -8.36
CA SER A 33 4.29 -18.70 -8.76
C SER A 33 3.04 -17.80 -8.76
N LYS A 34 1.93 -18.33 -9.29
CA LYS A 34 0.62 -17.64 -9.22
C LYS A 34 0.17 -17.36 -7.80
N ALA A 35 0.49 -18.24 -6.83
CA ALA A 35 0.12 -18.05 -5.43
C ALA A 35 0.88 -16.86 -4.81
N TRP A 36 2.18 -16.73 -5.09
CA TRP A 36 2.97 -15.57 -4.65
C TRP A 36 2.50 -14.26 -5.29
N LEU A 37 2.13 -14.30 -6.58
CA LEU A 37 1.52 -13.15 -7.24
C LEU A 37 0.21 -12.73 -6.56
N LEU A 38 -0.68 -13.68 -6.26
CA LEU A 38 -1.93 -13.39 -5.57
C LEU A 38 -1.69 -12.82 -4.16
N ALA A 39 -0.78 -13.42 -3.39
CA ALA A 39 -0.42 -12.95 -2.06
C ALA A 39 0.12 -11.51 -2.08
N TRP A 40 0.89 -11.13 -3.10
CA TRP A 40 1.31 -9.74 -3.30
C TRP A 40 0.14 -8.81 -3.65
N LEU A 41 -0.73 -9.23 -4.57
CA LEU A 41 -1.82 -8.39 -5.07
C LEU A 41 -2.80 -7.97 -3.96
N ILE A 42 -2.98 -8.83 -2.94
CA ILE A 42 -3.86 -8.63 -1.79
C ILE A 42 -3.12 -8.21 -0.50
N HIS A 43 -1.83 -7.87 -0.59
CA HIS A 43 -1.00 -7.64 0.58
C HIS A 43 -1.45 -6.43 1.42
N PRO A 44 -1.87 -6.60 2.70
CA PRO A 44 -2.56 -5.55 3.44
C PRO A 44 -1.66 -4.40 3.93
N LYS A 45 -0.34 -4.51 3.78
CA LYS A 45 0.64 -3.48 4.21
C LYS A 45 1.22 -2.78 2.98
N LEU A 46 0.69 -1.61 2.67
CA LEU A 46 1.16 -0.79 1.57
C LEU A 46 2.22 0.19 2.06
N GLU A 47 3.43 0.11 1.48
CA GLU A 47 4.55 0.99 1.80
C GLU A 47 5.16 1.53 0.51
N PHE A 48 5.23 2.86 0.38
CA PHE A 48 5.72 3.52 -0.84
C PHE A 48 6.73 4.63 -0.55
N SER A 49 7.75 4.70 -1.39
CA SER A 49 8.66 5.85 -1.46
C SER A 49 8.50 6.55 -2.81
N ILE A 50 8.03 7.79 -2.77
CA ILE A 50 7.66 8.57 -3.97
C ILE A 50 8.71 9.64 -4.19
N HIS A 51 9.50 9.45 -5.25
CA HIS A 51 10.58 10.36 -5.64
C HIS A 51 10.24 11.13 -6.92
N TYR A 52 9.40 10.55 -7.78
CA TYR A 52 9.04 11.11 -9.08
C TYR A 52 7.53 11.01 -9.36
N TYR A 53 7.03 11.83 -10.28
CA TYR A 53 5.63 11.76 -10.75
C TYR A 53 5.23 10.39 -11.30
N LYS A 54 6.18 9.65 -11.89
CA LYS A 54 5.94 8.29 -12.36
C LYS A 54 5.56 7.34 -11.21
N ASP A 55 6.16 7.52 -10.03
CA ASP A 55 5.86 6.71 -8.85
C ASP A 55 4.44 6.99 -8.37
N MET A 56 4.00 8.26 -8.40
CA MET A 56 2.62 8.62 -8.08
C MET A 56 1.61 7.92 -9.00
N ASN A 57 1.91 7.81 -10.30
CA ASN A 57 1.04 7.10 -11.24
C ASN A 57 0.96 5.60 -10.91
N ILE A 58 2.07 5.00 -10.46
CA ILE A 58 2.11 3.60 -10.02
C ILE A 58 1.26 3.44 -8.75
N VAL A 59 1.49 4.27 -7.74
CA VAL A 59 0.73 4.26 -6.48
C VAL A 59 -0.76 4.46 -6.75
N ASN A 60 -1.14 5.42 -7.60
CA ASN A 60 -2.54 5.65 -7.94
C ASN A 60 -3.21 4.42 -8.54
N LYS A 61 -2.54 3.71 -9.46
CA LYS A 61 -3.07 2.47 -10.05
C LYS A 61 -3.21 1.35 -9.02
N ILE A 62 -2.26 1.23 -8.09
CA ILE A 62 -2.34 0.27 -7.00
C ILE A 62 -3.54 0.62 -6.11
N MET A 63 -3.69 1.88 -5.69
CA MET A 63 -4.80 2.31 -4.84
C MET A 63 -6.16 2.07 -5.52
N GLU A 64 -6.29 2.35 -6.82
CA GLU A 64 -7.51 2.05 -7.58
C GLU A 64 -7.84 0.55 -7.57
N ARG A 65 -6.83 -0.32 -7.76
CA ARG A 65 -7.01 -1.78 -7.65
C ARG A 65 -7.56 -2.18 -6.28
N TYR A 66 -7.03 -1.60 -5.20
CA TYR A 66 -7.51 -1.90 -3.84
C TYR A 66 -8.94 -1.45 -3.64
N ARG A 67 -9.29 -0.24 -4.08
CA ARG A 67 -10.66 0.28 -4.02
C ARG A 67 -11.63 -0.62 -4.78
N ASP A 68 -11.33 -0.90 -6.04
CA ASP A 68 -12.23 -1.61 -6.94
C ASP A 68 -12.40 -3.09 -6.53
N GLY A 69 -11.31 -3.71 -6.04
CA GLY A 69 -11.31 -5.07 -5.50
C GLY A 69 -11.80 -5.19 -4.05
N LYS A 70 -12.11 -4.06 -3.37
CA LYS A 70 -12.45 -4.00 -1.94
C LYS A 70 -11.42 -4.74 -1.05
N ILE A 71 -10.14 -4.65 -1.43
CA ILE A 71 -9.06 -5.35 -0.76
C ILE A 71 -8.76 -4.62 0.57
N PRO A 72 -8.73 -5.31 1.72
CA PRO A 72 -8.41 -4.67 2.99
C PRO A 72 -7.03 -4.00 2.98
N ILE A 73 -6.95 -2.82 3.56
CA ILE A 73 -5.68 -2.14 3.83
C ILE A 73 -5.56 -2.09 5.34
N ASP A 74 -4.55 -2.75 5.93
CA ASP A 74 -4.28 -2.66 7.36
C ASP A 74 -3.35 -1.48 7.66
N LYS A 75 -2.30 -1.33 6.84
CA LYS A 75 -1.29 -0.29 6.99
C LYS A 75 -1.04 0.39 5.66
N PHE A 76 -1.07 1.72 5.65
CA PHE A 76 -0.70 2.53 4.50
C PHE A 76 0.36 3.55 4.90
N THR A 77 1.56 3.39 4.35
CA THR A 77 2.69 4.28 4.59
C THR A 77 3.21 4.80 3.27
N PHE A 78 3.39 6.11 3.16
CA PHE A 78 4.06 6.68 2.00
C PHE A 78 4.91 7.88 2.37
N SER A 79 6.04 8.02 1.67
CA SER A 79 6.92 9.19 1.75
C SER A 79 6.94 9.96 0.43
N ILE A 80 6.83 11.29 0.48
CA ILE A 80 6.88 12.15 -0.72
C ILE A 80 8.02 13.16 -0.58
N LEU A 81 8.98 13.10 -1.50
CA LEU A 81 10.14 13.99 -1.56
C LEU A 81 10.06 14.94 -2.77
N MET A 82 8.89 15.54 -3.00
CA MET A 82 8.63 16.41 -4.15
C MET A 82 7.94 17.71 -3.72
N SER A 83 8.08 18.75 -4.56
CA SER A 83 7.33 20.00 -4.39
C SER A 83 5.82 19.75 -4.46
N GLY A 84 5.08 20.25 -3.47
CA GLY A 84 3.63 20.15 -3.46
C GLY A 84 3.01 21.01 -4.57
N SER A 85 2.19 20.40 -5.42
CA SER A 85 1.29 21.07 -6.35
C SER A 85 -0.16 20.70 -6.02
N ARG A 86 -1.12 21.47 -6.53
CA ARG A 86 -2.55 21.17 -6.33
C ARG A 86 -2.92 19.76 -6.82
N GLU A 87 -2.35 19.33 -7.94
CA GLU A 87 -2.59 17.99 -8.49
C GLU A 87 -2.03 16.89 -7.58
N VAL A 88 -0.84 17.11 -7.02
CA VAL A 88 -0.23 16.19 -6.05
C VAL A 88 -1.12 16.06 -4.82
N PHE A 89 -1.64 17.17 -4.30
CA PHE A 89 -2.52 17.17 -3.14
C PHE A 89 -3.84 16.44 -3.39
N LEU A 90 -4.46 16.62 -4.55
CA LEU A 90 -5.68 15.89 -4.94
C LEU A 90 -5.45 14.38 -5.04
N LEU A 91 -4.28 13.94 -5.52
CA LEU A 91 -3.93 12.52 -5.55
C LEU A 91 -3.74 11.97 -4.14
N ILE A 92 -3.08 12.70 -3.25
CA ILE A 92 -2.92 12.31 -1.85
C ILE A 92 -4.30 12.17 -1.19
N ASP A 93 -5.18 13.18 -1.33
CA ASP A 93 -6.53 13.15 -0.77
C ASP A 93 -7.32 11.92 -1.26
N LYS A 94 -7.21 11.60 -2.55
CA LYS A 94 -7.80 10.40 -3.14
C LYS A 94 -7.25 9.13 -2.51
N TRP A 95 -5.94 9.00 -2.34
CA TRP A 95 -5.32 7.82 -1.72
C TRP A 95 -5.74 7.66 -0.26
N LEU A 96 -5.79 8.76 0.49
CA LEU A 96 -6.27 8.76 1.87
C LEU A 96 -7.73 8.32 1.96
N GLY A 97 -8.59 8.82 1.07
CA GLY A 97 -9.99 8.40 0.99
C GLY A 97 -10.14 6.90 0.72
N ILE A 98 -9.36 6.35 -0.22
CA ILE A 98 -9.32 4.90 -0.50
C ILE A 98 -8.84 4.12 0.73
N ALA A 99 -7.77 4.56 1.39
CA ALA A 99 -7.23 3.88 2.56
C ALA A 99 -8.29 3.77 3.68
N VAL A 100 -8.99 4.87 3.97
CA VAL A 100 -10.09 4.91 4.95
C VAL A 100 -11.24 4.00 4.52
N GLN A 101 -11.67 4.06 3.27
CA GLN A 101 -12.74 3.20 2.74
C GLN A 101 -12.40 1.70 2.85
N ASN A 102 -11.12 1.36 2.74
CA ASN A 102 -10.61 -0.01 2.77
C ASN A 102 -10.17 -0.47 4.17
N GLY A 103 -10.46 0.31 5.22
CA GLY A 103 -10.32 -0.11 6.61
C GLY A 103 -8.92 0.07 7.21
N VAL A 104 -8.13 1.03 6.72
CA VAL A 104 -6.79 1.34 7.24
C VAL A 104 -6.80 1.54 8.76
N LYS A 105 -5.84 0.90 9.44
CA LYS A 105 -5.65 0.97 10.89
C LYS A 105 -4.42 1.81 11.26
N ASP A 106 -3.39 1.75 10.42
CA ASP A 106 -2.14 2.47 10.58
C ASP A 106 -1.87 3.29 9.31
N LEU A 107 -1.88 4.62 9.44
CA LEU A 107 -1.67 5.56 8.35
C LEU A 107 -0.50 6.47 8.68
N VAL A 108 0.55 6.42 7.86
CA VAL A 108 1.74 7.26 8.02
C VAL A 108 2.04 7.96 6.70
N CYS A 109 1.97 9.28 6.69
CA CYS A 109 2.40 10.09 5.56
C CYS A 109 3.59 10.94 6.02
N THR A 110 4.72 10.78 5.33
CA THR A 110 5.93 11.58 5.59
C THR A 110 6.26 12.38 4.34
N GLY A 111 6.74 13.61 4.49
CA GLY A 111 7.13 14.38 3.33
C GLY A 111 7.80 15.70 3.66
N PHE A 112 8.74 16.08 2.80
CA PHE A 112 9.29 17.43 2.75
C PHE A 112 8.57 18.19 1.65
N PHE A 113 7.33 18.57 1.90
CA PHE A 113 6.66 19.48 0.99
C PHE A 113 7.33 20.85 1.11
N ARG A 114 7.88 21.38 0.01
CA ARG A 114 8.34 22.79 -0.03
C ARG A 114 7.20 23.78 0.27
N THR A 115 5.95 23.34 0.12
CA THR A 115 4.71 24.06 0.41
C THR A 115 3.90 23.24 1.42
N LEU A 116 3.43 23.85 2.52
CA LEU A 116 2.65 23.12 3.54
C LEU A 116 1.46 22.41 2.90
N TYR A 117 1.45 21.08 2.89
CA TYR A 117 0.27 20.31 2.51
C TYR A 117 -0.82 20.58 3.55
N PRO A 118 -1.95 21.17 3.16
CA PRO A 118 -3.07 21.34 4.08
C PRO A 118 -3.70 19.97 4.26
N PHE A 119 -3.20 19.19 5.22
CA PHE A 119 -3.82 17.92 5.58
C PHE A 119 -5.32 18.19 5.77
N PRO A 120 -6.21 17.43 5.11
CA PRO A 120 -7.63 17.54 5.36
C PRO A 120 -7.89 16.99 6.78
N ILE A 121 -7.78 17.88 7.77
CA ILE A 121 -7.97 17.61 9.21
C ILE A 121 -9.29 16.87 9.48
N PHE A 122 -10.28 17.03 8.58
CA PHE A 122 -11.63 16.49 8.74
C PHE A 122 -11.81 15.03 8.27
N THR A 123 -10.90 14.44 7.49
CA THR A 123 -11.08 13.08 6.95
C THR A 123 -10.47 11.99 7.83
N ILE A 124 -9.48 12.32 8.66
CA ILE A 124 -8.71 11.33 9.45
C ILE A 124 -9.33 11.11 10.85
N MET A 125 -9.94 12.14 11.46
CA MET A 125 -10.45 12.03 12.84
C MET A 125 -11.77 11.24 13.00
N THR A 126 -12.42 10.83 11.91
CA THR A 126 -13.63 9.98 11.97
C THR A 126 -13.31 8.50 12.16
N SER A 127 -12.04 8.09 12.06
CA SER A 127 -11.58 6.75 12.41
C SER A 127 -10.81 6.82 13.74
N LYS A 128 -11.32 6.15 14.77
CA LYS A 128 -10.69 6.02 16.09
C LYS A 128 -9.32 5.33 15.98
N SER A 129 -8.26 6.10 15.79
CA SER A 129 -6.92 5.90 16.40
C SER A 129 -5.93 6.89 15.80
N LEU A 130 -5.68 7.97 16.52
CA LEU A 130 -4.46 8.75 16.37
C LEU A 130 -3.76 8.67 17.71
N ARG A 131 -2.76 7.78 17.81
CA ARG A 131 -1.72 7.95 18.82
C ARG A 131 -0.86 9.10 18.32
N GLU A 132 -1.02 10.21 19.03
CA GLU A 132 -0.09 11.34 19.23
C GLU A 132 1.11 11.42 18.28
N LEU A 133 1.17 12.52 17.52
CA LEU A 133 2.34 13.41 17.41
C LEU A 133 1.94 14.75 16.77
#